data_AF-A0A0B2VJ59-F1
#
_entry.id   AF-A0A0B2VJ59-F1
#
_cell.length_a   1.000
_cell.length_b   1.000
_cell.length_c   1.000
_cell.angle_alpha   90.00
_cell.angle_beta   90.00
_cell.angle_gamma   90.00
#
_symmetry.space_group_name_H-M   'P 1'
#
loop_
_entity.id
_entity.type
_entity.pdbx_description
1 polymer ?
#
loop_
_entity_poly.entity_id
_entity_poly.type
_entity_poly.pdbx_seq_one_letter_code
_entity_poly.pdbx_strand_id
1 'polypeptide(L)'
;MTAHLIKAEKDIEKAIPNASFNGLAILDFEYWRPQYKLNWSSKRIYRNESDRIVRERTNSTLNETEVKRIAAEEFDKAAYKFMVETIQLAIKLRPGGKWGFYGLPYCNYNAGKGGEYNCSEEFQGYNDGILNILNETTALYPSIYLLNLTDTDLNFRYVHAILNETNRVLAMLNYSIPAYPYSGFEYLPKTDPLKYYSDDDLCNEVKQQADFGMQGTIVWSTSKNMTFRCPYIANYINTTYGPYVSRIESEFRNCSMRKCGGQGRCVLKTPQVQCNSTFNEADYECFPPSSTITTLP
;
A
#
# COMPACT_ATOMS: atom_id res chain seq x y z
N MET A 1 0.42 0.72 -26.11
CA MET A 1 -0.35 -0.25 -25.30
C MET A 1 -0.07 -1.69 -25.71
N THR A 2 -0.36 -2.13 -26.94
CA THR A 2 -0.14 -3.52 -27.39
C THR A 2 1.27 -4.04 -27.14
N ALA A 3 2.30 -3.27 -27.50
CA ALA A 3 3.70 -3.65 -27.24
C ALA A 3 4.01 -3.82 -25.73
N HIS A 4 3.37 -3.01 -24.88
CA HIS A 4 3.49 -3.15 -23.43
C HIS A 4 2.85 -4.45 -22.94
N LEU A 5 1.62 -4.76 -23.35
CA LEU A 5 0.95 -5.99 -22.92
C LEU A 5 1.70 -7.25 -23.35
N ILE A 6 2.22 -7.29 -24.59
CA ILE A 6 3.06 -8.41 -25.07
C ILE A 6 4.31 -8.58 -24.21
N LYS A 7 4.92 -7.47 -23.78
CA LYS A 7 6.10 -7.51 -22.91
C LYS A 7 5.72 -7.92 -21.48
N ALA A 8 4.66 -7.36 -20.93
CA ALA A 8 4.15 -7.67 -19.60
C ALA A 8 3.76 -9.15 -19.46
N GLU A 9 3.07 -9.72 -20.46
CA GLU A 9 2.74 -11.15 -20.51
C GLU A 9 3.99 -12.03 -20.35
N LYS A 10 5.00 -11.79 -21.18
CA LYS A 10 6.28 -12.53 -21.13
C LYS A 10 7.00 -12.37 -19.80
N ASP A 11 6.99 -11.17 -19.22
CA ASP A 11 7.65 -10.89 -17.95
C ASP A 11 6.93 -11.56 -16.78
N ILE A 12 5.58 -11.56 -16.78
CA ILE A 12 4.76 -12.24 -15.78
C ILE A 12 4.95 -13.75 -15.87
N GLU A 13 4.92 -14.32 -17.08
CA GLU A 13 5.13 -15.76 -17.27
C GLU A 13 6.52 -16.21 -16.82
N LYS A 14 7.54 -15.40 -17.07
CA LYS A 14 8.91 -15.66 -16.64
C LYS A 14 9.07 -15.53 -15.12
N ALA A 15 8.52 -14.49 -14.51
CA ALA A 15 8.67 -14.21 -13.08
C ALA A 15 7.82 -15.16 -12.21
N ILE A 16 6.64 -15.53 -12.69
CA ILE A 16 5.69 -16.40 -11.98
C ILE A 16 5.37 -17.59 -12.89
N PRO A 17 6.27 -18.59 -13.03
CA PRO A 17 6.06 -19.71 -13.95
C PRO A 17 4.87 -20.60 -13.59
N ASN A 18 4.49 -20.66 -12.31
CA ASN A 18 3.34 -21.43 -11.86
C ASN A 18 2.02 -20.72 -12.22
N ALA A 19 1.25 -21.27 -13.16
CA ALA A 19 -0.06 -20.75 -13.56
C ALA A 19 -1.09 -20.74 -12.41
N SER A 20 -0.97 -21.67 -11.45
CA SER A 20 -1.83 -21.78 -10.27
C SER A 20 -1.31 -20.97 -9.07
N PHE A 21 -0.45 -19.98 -9.32
CA PHE A 21 0.05 -19.08 -8.28
C PHE A 21 -1.09 -18.45 -7.48
N ASN A 22 -1.00 -18.52 -6.15
CA ASN A 22 -2.01 -18.00 -5.22
C ASN A 22 -1.45 -17.07 -4.13
N GLY A 23 -0.20 -16.62 -4.30
CA GLY A 23 0.51 -15.74 -3.38
C GLY A 23 0.23 -14.25 -3.63
N LEU A 24 1.06 -13.40 -3.02
CA LEU A 24 1.06 -11.94 -3.20
C LEU A 24 1.77 -11.57 -4.52
N ALA A 25 1.15 -10.75 -5.35
CA ALA A 25 1.69 -10.29 -6.62
C ALA A 25 1.57 -8.77 -6.73
N ILE A 26 2.71 -8.09 -6.71
CA ILE A 26 2.76 -6.64 -6.56
C ILE A 26 3.33 -6.01 -7.81
N LEU A 27 2.56 -5.10 -8.41
CA LEU A 27 3.02 -4.24 -9.50
C LEU A 27 3.67 -2.99 -8.90
N ASP A 28 5.00 -2.98 -8.88
CA ASP A 28 5.80 -1.85 -8.40
C ASP A 28 5.97 -0.79 -9.49
N PHE A 29 4.91 0.01 -9.68
CA PHE A 29 4.84 1.02 -10.71
C PHE A 29 4.92 2.43 -10.11
N GLU A 30 6.14 2.96 -10.00
CA GLU A 30 6.38 4.24 -9.31
C GLU A 30 6.78 5.38 -10.25
N TYR A 31 6.85 5.21 -11.57
CA TYR A 31 7.37 6.26 -12.45
C TYR A 31 6.47 7.51 -12.45
N TRP A 32 5.18 7.34 -12.70
CA TRP A 32 4.14 8.36 -12.62
C TRP A 32 2.98 7.91 -11.72
N ARG A 33 2.16 8.86 -11.28
CA ARG A 33 0.93 8.60 -10.51
C ARG A 33 -0.29 8.63 -11.44
N PRO A 34 -1.36 7.86 -11.18
CA PRO A 34 -2.50 7.67 -12.08
C PRO A 34 -3.34 8.91 -12.41
N GLN A 35 -3.06 10.04 -11.76
CA GLN A 35 -3.73 11.32 -12.00
C GLN A 35 -2.68 12.39 -12.28
N TYR A 36 -2.86 13.16 -13.35
CA TYR A 36 -1.99 14.21 -13.85
C TYR A 36 -1.60 15.19 -12.75
N LYS A 37 -2.58 15.65 -11.96
CA LYS A 37 -2.36 16.58 -10.85
C LYS A 37 -1.39 16.03 -9.81
N LEU A 38 -1.32 14.70 -9.66
CA LEU A 38 -0.46 14.04 -8.69
C LEU A 38 1.01 13.99 -9.08
N ASN A 39 1.35 14.32 -10.33
CA ASN A 39 2.70 14.22 -10.84
C ASN A 39 3.52 15.49 -10.54
N TRP A 40 3.68 15.83 -9.26
CA TRP A 40 4.53 16.94 -8.78
C TRP A 40 5.97 16.51 -8.44
N SER A 41 6.80 17.47 -8.02
CA SER A 41 8.22 17.27 -7.69
C SER A 41 8.99 16.64 -8.87
N SER A 42 9.78 15.60 -8.64
CA SER A 42 10.52 14.88 -9.68
C SER A 42 9.63 14.27 -10.78
N LYS A 43 8.33 14.11 -10.53
CA LYS A 43 7.35 13.63 -11.52
C LYS A 43 6.75 14.75 -12.39
N ARG A 44 7.14 16.01 -12.17
CA ARG A 44 6.65 17.16 -12.95
C ARG A 44 6.91 17.01 -14.45
N ILE A 45 7.93 16.25 -14.82
CA ILE A 45 8.23 15.94 -16.23
C ILE A 45 7.02 15.36 -16.97
N TYR A 46 6.22 14.48 -16.36
CA TYR A 46 5.04 13.89 -17.02
C TYR A 46 3.98 14.94 -17.33
N ARG A 47 3.81 15.93 -16.46
CA ARG A 47 2.90 17.06 -16.69
C ARG A 47 3.42 17.95 -17.79
N ASN A 48 4.69 18.33 -17.72
CA ASN A 48 5.32 19.21 -18.70
C ASN A 48 5.28 18.61 -20.11
N GLU A 49 5.58 17.30 -20.24
CA GLU A 49 5.53 16.62 -21.54
C GLU A 49 4.10 16.48 -22.06
N SER A 50 3.12 16.20 -21.19
CA SER A 50 1.71 16.16 -21.59
C SER A 50 1.25 17.52 -22.11
N ASP A 51 1.58 18.61 -21.39
CA ASP A 51 1.29 19.98 -21.82
C ASP A 51 1.99 20.31 -23.15
N ARG A 52 3.26 19.93 -23.31
CA ARG A 52 4.06 20.17 -24.53
C ARG A 52 3.42 19.50 -25.74
N ILE A 53 3.03 18.24 -25.62
CA ILE A 53 2.39 17.47 -26.70
C ILE A 53 1.10 18.14 -27.16
N VAL A 54 0.27 18.61 -26.23
CA VAL A 54 -0.97 19.32 -26.57
C VAL A 54 -0.68 20.64 -27.28
N ARG A 55 0.32 21.42 -26.84
CA ARG A 55 0.72 22.68 -27.52
C ARG A 55 1.17 22.44 -28.95
N GLU A 56 2.06 21.47 -29.14
CA GLU A 56 2.59 21.13 -30.46
C GLU A 56 1.47 20.66 -31.40
N ARG A 57 0.59 19.78 -30.92
CA ARG A 57 -0.55 19.27 -31.71
C ARG A 57 -1.54 20.37 -32.09
N THR A 58 -1.66 21.41 -31.26
CA THR A 58 -2.60 22.53 -31.48
C THR A 58 -1.95 23.76 -32.09
N ASN A 59 -0.67 23.68 -32.49
CA ASN A 59 0.11 24.82 -33.00
C ASN A 59 0.00 26.06 -32.09
N SER A 60 -0.01 25.86 -30.77
CA SER A 60 -0.12 26.92 -29.75
C SER A 60 -1.35 27.84 -29.90
N THR A 61 -2.43 27.36 -30.53
CA THR A 61 -3.68 28.13 -30.68
C THR A 61 -4.51 28.20 -29.39
N LEU A 62 -4.30 27.24 -28.47
CA LEU A 62 -5.00 27.16 -27.19
C LEU A 62 -4.27 27.96 -26.10
N ASN A 63 -5.04 28.52 -25.15
CA ASN A 63 -4.47 29.13 -23.96
C ASN A 63 -3.99 28.07 -22.94
N GLU A 64 -3.20 28.52 -21.95
CA GLU A 64 -2.62 27.66 -20.91
C GLU A 64 -3.62 26.78 -20.16
N THR A 65 -4.78 27.35 -19.82
CA THR A 65 -5.80 26.64 -19.04
C THR A 65 -6.38 25.49 -19.86
N GLU A 66 -6.63 25.72 -21.14
CA GLU A 66 -7.18 24.72 -22.04
C GLU A 66 -6.15 23.64 -22.39
N VAL A 67 -4.88 24.02 -22.60
CA VAL A 67 -3.77 23.06 -22.76
C VAL A 67 -3.71 22.11 -21.57
N LYS A 68 -3.72 22.64 -20.34
CA LYS A 68 -3.63 21.81 -19.11
C LYS A 68 -4.86 20.93 -18.90
N ARG A 69 -6.06 21.43 -19.25
CA ARG A 69 -7.30 20.65 -19.16
C ARG A 69 -7.24 19.43 -20.08
N ILE A 70 -6.90 19.64 -21.36
CA ILE A 70 -6.78 18.56 -22.34
C ILE A 70 -5.63 17.60 -21.96
N ALA A 71 -4.47 18.13 -21.56
CA ALA A 71 -3.33 17.31 -21.15
C ALA A 71 -3.66 16.43 -19.95
N ALA A 72 -4.39 16.96 -18.96
CA ALA A 72 -4.85 16.19 -17.80
C ALA A 72 -5.84 15.09 -18.20
N GLU A 73 -6.84 15.40 -19.03
CA GLU A 73 -7.84 14.42 -19.50
C GLU A 73 -7.17 13.27 -20.30
N GLU A 74 -6.24 13.60 -21.20
CA GLU A 74 -5.52 12.61 -22.00
C GLU A 74 -4.58 11.77 -21.16
N PHE A 75 -3.84 12.40 -20.24
CA PHE A 75 -2.95 11.69 -19.32
C PHE A 75 -3.73 10.74 -18.41
N ASP A 76 -4.78 11.21 -17.74
CA ASP A 76 -5.56 10.40 -16.79
C ASP A 76 -6.21 9.22 -17.50
N LYS A 77 -6.76 9.44 -18.71
CA LYS A 77 -7.32 8.36 -19.55
C LYS A 77 -6.27 7.33 -19.96
N ALA A 78 -5.08 7.78 -20.36
CA ALA A 78 -4.00 6.88 -20.75
C ALA A 78 -3.42 6.12 -19.55
N ALA A 79 -3.25 6.77 -18.41
CA ALA A 79 -2.78 6.19 -17.16
C ALA A 79 -3.75 5.12 -16.64
N TYR A 80 -5.05 5.42 -16.61
CA TYR A 80 -6.12 4.47 -16.30
C TYR A 80 -6.04 3.23 -17.18
N LYS A 81 -6.04 3.44 -18.51
CA LYS A 81 -5.98 2.34 -19.49
C LYS A 81 -4.73 1.47 -19.27
N PHE A 82 -3.59 2.10 -19.06
CA PHE A 82 -2.32 1.39 -18.87
C PHE A 82 -2.33 0.52 -17.61
N MET A 83 -2.78 1.06 -16.48
CA MET A 83 -2.83 0.32 -15.21
C MET A 83 -3.86 -0.80 -15.26
N VAL A 84 -5.09 -0.51 -15.71
CA VAL A 84 -6.19 -1.49 -15.75
C VAL A 84 -5.90 -2.64 -16.72
N GLU A 85 -5.51 -2.37 -17.96
CA GLU A 85 -5.22 -3.46 -18.90
C GLU A 85 -4.02 -4.32 -18.45
N THR A 86 -3.06 -3.72 -17.74
CA THR A 86 -1.91 -4.47 -17.19
C THR A 86 -2.34 -5.40 -16.05
N ILE A 87 -3.12 -4.92 -15.08
CA ILE A 87 -3.53 -5.76 -13.95
C ILE A 87 -4.56 -6.81 -14.37
N GLN A 88 -5.46 -6.49 -15.30
CA GLN A 88 -6.38 -7.47 -15.89
C GLN A 88 -5.63 -8.59 -16.62
N LEU A 89 -4.59 -8.26 -17.39
CA LEU A 89 -3.71 -9.26 -18.00
C LEU A 89 -3.04 -10.12 -16.93
N ALA A 90 -2.52 -9.51 -15.87
CA ALA A 90 -1.85 -10.23 -14.78
C ALA A 90 -2.78 -11.20 -14.04
N ILE A 91 -4.00 -10.76 -13.72
CA ILE A 91 -5.04 -11.59 -13.11
C ILE A 91 -5.45 -12.71 -14.06
N LYS A 92 -5.66 -12.43 -15.35
CA LYS A 92 -5.98 -13.46 -16.35
C LYS A 92 -4.91 -14.55 -16.41
N LEU A 93 -3.63 -14.15 -16.38
CA LEU A 93 -2.51 -15.09 -16.43
C LEU A 93 -2.37 -15.88 -15.12
N ARG A 94 -2.61 -15.26 -13.96
CA ARG A 94 -2.43 -15.85 -12.63
C ARG A 94 -3.65 -15.53 -11.74
N PRO A 95 -4.79 -16.23 -11.96
CA PRO A 95 -6.07 -15.85 -11.34
C PRO A 95 -6.12 -16.05 -9.83
N GLY A 96 -5.27 -16.90 -9.26
CA GLY A 96 -5.16 -17.05 -7.80
C GLY A 96 -4.33 -15.95 -7.12
N GLY A 97 -3.57 -15.18 -7.89
CA GLY A 97 -2.67 -14.16 -7.37
C GLY A 97 -3.44 -13.02 -6.72
N LYS A 98 -2.94 -12.55 -5.58
CA LYS A 98 -3.39 -11.32 -4.94
C LYS A 98 -2.65 -10.18 -5.64
N TRP A 99 -3.26 -9.64 -6.68
CA TRP A 99 -2.71 -8.60 -7.55
C TRP A 99 -3.08 -7.22 -7.05
N GLY A 100 -2.11 -6.30 -7.04
CA GLY A 100 -2.32 -4.91 -6.68
C GLY A 100 -1.09 -4.06 -6.95
N PHE A 101 -1.24 -2.75 -6.80
CA PHE A 101 -0.16 -1.79 -7.01
C PHE A 101 0.49 -1.43 -5.68
N TYR A 102 1.82 -1.43 -5.65
CA TYR A 102 2.56 -0.94 -4.49
C TYR A 102 2.19 0.52 -4.19
N GLY A 103 2.01 0.82 -2.90
CA GLY A 103 1.80 2.16 -2.38
C GLY A 103 0.37 2.70 -2.52
N LEU A 104 -0.59 1.90 -3.00
CA LEU A 104 -2.00 2.28 -3.07
C LEU A 104 -2.84 1.62 -1.96
N PRO A 105 -3.77 2.37 -1.33
CA PRO A 105 -4.13 3.77 -1.61
C PRO A 105 -3.09 4.78 -1.09
N TYR A 106 -3.13 6.01 -1.62
CA TYR A 106 -2.21 7.07 -1.20
C TYR A 106 -2.65 7.75 0.10
N CYS A 107 -1.69 8.33 0.81
CA CYS A 107 -1.92 9.29 1.89
C CYS A 107 -0.98 10.48 1.72
N ASN A 108 -1.26 11.61 2.38
CA ASN A 108 -0.35 12.74 2.36
C ASN A 108 0.99 12.39 3.04
N TYR A 109 2.10 12.75 2.40
CA TYR A 109 3.46 12.39 2.86
C TYR A 109 3.84 12.93 4.25
N ASN A 110 3.08 13.89 4.76
CA ASN A 110 3.25 14.51 6.07
C ASN A 110 2.11 14.18 7.04
N ALA A 111 1.36 13.09 6.80
CA ALA A 111 0.24 12.70 7.64
C ALA A 111 0.66 12.59 9.12
N GLY A 112 -0.20 13.08 9.99
CA GLY A 112 0.00 13.12 11.44
C GLY A 112 0.81 14.31 11.94
N LYS A 113 1.44 15.12 11.07
CA LYS A 113 2.30 16.24 11.49
C LYS A 113 1.51 17.37 12.16
N GLY A 114 0.24 17.55 11.80
CA GLY A 114 -0.68 18.49 12.43
C GLY A 114 -1.45 17.91 13.61
N GLY A 115 -1.17 16.67 14.04
CA GLY A 115 -1.92 15.97 15.09
C GLY A 115 -3.13 15.17 14.59
N GLU A 116 -3.33 15.10 13.27
CA GLU A 116 -4.39 14.34 12.63
C GLU A 116 -4.14 12.82 12.62
N TYR A 117 -5.22 12.02 12.57
CA TYR A 117 -5.18 10.55 12.49
C TYR A 117 -5.75 10.03 11.16
N ASN A 118 -6.02 10.92 10.21
CA ASN A 118 -6.60 10.60 8.92
C ASN A 118 -5.76 11.25 7.81
N CYS A 119 -5.75 10.63 6.63
CA CYS A 119 -5.26 11.31 5.44
C CYS A 119 -6.11 12.55 5.15
N SER A 120 -5.50 13.57 4.56
CA SER A 120 -6.23 14.80 4.19
C SER A 120 -7.38 14.52 3.22
N GLU A 121 -8.44 15.31 3.28
CA GLU A 121 -9.58 15.21 2.35
C GLU A 121 -9.15 15.27 0.88
N GLU A 122 -8.09 16.04 0.60
CA GLU A 122 -7.47 16.10 -0.73
C GLU A 122 -6.97 14.72 -1.19
N PHE A 123 -6.26 13.99 -0.33
CA PHE A 123 -5.77 12.65 -0.65
C PHE A 123 -6.87 11.60 -0.66
N GLN A 124 -7.88 11.72 0.21
CA GLN A 124 -9.08 10.88 0.14
C GLN A 124 -9.78 11.04 -1.22
N GLY A 125 -9.98 12.28 -1.68
CA GLY A 125 -10.57 12.57 -2.99
C GLY A 125 -9.69 12.12 -4.17
N TYR A 126 -8.38 12.01 -3.99
CA TYR A 126 -7.48 11.40 -4.98
C TYR A 126 -7.72 9.89 -5.09
N ASN A 127 -7.84 9.21 -3.96
CA ASN A 127 -8.17 7.78 -3.92
C ASN A 127 -9.57 7.50 -4.48
N ASP A 128 -10.55 8.34 -4.17
CA ASP A 128 -11.90 8.26 -4.75
C ASP A 128 -11.86 8.34 -6.29
N GLY A 129 -11.03 9.24 -6.82
CA GLY A 129 -10.85 9.42 -8.26
C GLY A 129 -10.15 8.27 -8.99
N ILE A 130 -9.60 7.29 -8.26
CA ILE A 130 -8.96 6.09 -8.83
C ILE A 130 -9.62 4.79 -8.38
N LEU A 131 -10.81 4.83 -7.77
CA LEU A 131 -11.54 3.62 -7.34
C LEU A 131 -11.80 2.65 -8.51
N ASN A 132 -11.95 3.15 -9.73
CA ASN A 132 -12.05 2.33 -10.93
C ASN A 132 -10.77 1.52 -11.23
N ILE A 133 -9.58 2.01 -10.85
CA ILE A 133 -8.34 1.24 -10.92
C ILE A 133 -8.28 0.24 -9.76
N LEU A 134 -8.66 0.68 -8.55
CA LEU A 134 -8.59 -0.15 -7.34
C LEU A 134 -9.61 -1.30 -7.36
N ASN A 135 -10.75 -1.13 -8.02
CA ASN A 135 -11.74 -2.20 -8.22
C ASN A 135 -11.24 -3.34 -9.12
N GLU A 136 -10.16 -3.12 -9.86
CA GLU A 136 -9.53 -4.14 -10.72
C GLU A 136 -8.44 -4.91 -9.96
N THR A 137 -8.13 -4.55 -8.70
CA THR A 137 -7.16 -5.27 -7.87
C THR A 137 -7.83 -6.39 -7.09
N THR A 138 -7.03 -7.36 -6.67
CA THR A 138 -7.45 -8.46 -5.76
C THR A 138 -6.73 -8.38 -4.41
N ALA A 139 -5.91 -7.35 -4.19
CA ALA A 139 -5.40 -6.92 -2.89
C ALA A 139 -4.95 -5.44 -2.93
N LEU A 140 -4.87 -4.80 -1.76
CA LEU A 140 -4.24 -3.48 -1.58
C LEU A 140 -2.87 -3.59 -0.89
N TYR A 141 -1.96 -2.69 -1.24
CA TYR A 141 -0.56 -2.70 -0.78
C TYR A 141 -0.11 -1.31 -0.33
N PRO A 142 -0.73 -0.70 0.70
CA PRO A 142 -0.34 0.62 1.17
C PRO A 142 1.09 0.60 1.74
N SER A 143 1.84 1.70 1.59
CA SER A 143 3.19 1.82 2.15
C SER A 143 3.12 2.55 3.49
N ILE A 144 3.67 1.96 4.55
CA ILE A 144 3.66 2.51 5.92
C ILE A 144 5.06 2.66 6.54
N TYR A 145 6.11 2.72 5.72
CA TYR A 145 7.49 2.88 6.20
C TYR A 145 7.65 4.08 7.13
N LEU A 146 8.21 3.85 8.31
CA LEU A 146 8.60 4.90 9.23
C LEU A 146 9.91 5.53 8.78
N LEU A 147 9.90 6.85 8.60
CA LEU A 147 11.09 7.62 8.20
C LEU A 147 11.61 8.53 9.33
N ASN A 148 10.85 8.68 10.41
CA ASN A 148 11.19 9.53 11.55
C ASN A 148 11.76 8.70 12.70
N LEU A 149 13.00 9.00 13.09
CA LEU A 149 13.72 8.26 14.13
C LEU A 149 13.45 8.81 15.55
N THR A 150 12.84 9.98 15.67
CA THR A 150 12.81 10.75 16.92
C THR A 150 11.41 11.03 17.45
N ASP A 151 10.39 10.99 16.59
CA ASP A 151 9.01 11.33 16.95
C ASP A 151 8.10 10.10 16.76
N THR A 152 8.10 9.26 17.79
CA THR A 152 7.29 8.04 17.90
C THR A 152 5.79 8.34 17.81
N ASP A 153 5.32 9.44 18.39
CA ASP A 153 3.91 9.82 18.35
C ASP A 153 3.47 10.20 16.92
N LEU A 154 4.34 10.88 16.18
CA LEU A 154 4.12 11.14 14.75
C LEU A 154 4.11 9.84 13.95
N ASN A 155 5.01 8.89 14.25
CA ASN A 155 5.01 7.58 13.59
C ASN A 155 3.69 6.84 13.80
N PHE A 156 3.15 6.84 15.02
CA PHE A 156 1.83 6.28 15.30
C PHE A 156 0.74 6.91 14.43
N ARG A 157 0.66 8.24 14.42
CA ARG A 157 -0.37 8.98 13.64
C ARG A 157 -0.23 8.75 12.14
N TYR A 158 1.01 8.69 11.64
CA TYR A 158 1.31 8.45 10.23
C TYR A 158 0.78 7.09 9.77
N VAL A 159 1.12 6.01 10.47
CA VAL A 159 0.63 4.66 10.15
C VAL A 159 -0.89 4.61 10.32
N HIS A 160 -1.42 5.21 11.39
CA HIS A 160 -2.85 5.22 11.67
C HIS A 160 -3.66 5.87 10.54
N ALA A 161 -3.19 7.00 10.01
CA ALA A 161 -3.82 7.69 8.89
C ALA A 161 -3.90 6.82 7.63
N ILE A 162 -2.82 6.12 7.30
CA ILE A 162 -2.75 5.25 6.13
C ILE A 162 -3.64 4.02 6.30
N LEU A 163 -3.67 3.41 7.48
CA LEU A 163 -4.53 2.26 7.77
C LEU A 163 -6.02 2.64 7.79
N ASN A 164 -6.36 3.82 8.32
CA ASN A 164 -7.72 4.38 8.23
C ASN A 164 -8.14 4.55 6.77
N GLU A 165 -7.28 5.15 5.95
CA GLU A 165 -7.58 5.35 4.53
C GLU A 165 -7.66 4.04 3.76
N THR A 166 -6.82 3.06 4.11
CA THR A 166 -6.90 1.71 3.54
C THR A 166 -8.24 1.07 3.84
N ASN A 167 -8.70 1.10 5.09
CA ASN A 167 -10.02 0.59 5.47
C ASN A 167 -11.17 1.36 4.82
N ARG A 168 -11.07 2.69 4.71
CA ARG A 168 -12.06 3.52 4.00
C ARG A 168 -12.19 3.10 2.54
N VAL A 169 -11.08 2.96 1.84
CA VAL A 169 -11.05 2.53 0.44
C VAL A 169 -11.58 1.11 0.30
N LEU A 170 -11.15 0.16 1.15
CA LEU A 170 -11.68 -1.22 1.14
C LEU A 170 -13.21 -1.26 1.25
N ALA A 171 -13.80 -0.39 2.08
CA ALA A 171 -15.25 -0.30 2.25
C ALA A 171 -15.98 0.28 1.03
N MET A 172 -15.27 0.94 0.11
CA MET A 172 -15.81 1.53 -1.11
C MET A 172 -15.64 0.64 -2.35
N LEU A 173 -14.85 -0.43 -2.25
CA LEU A 173 -14.65 -1.35 -3.37
C LEU A 173 -15.88 -2.25 -3.59
N ASN A 174 -16.08 -2.66 -4.83
CA ASN A 174 -17.18 -3.54 -5.23
C ASN A 174 -17.06 -4.96 -4.65
N TYR A 175 -15.82 -5.38 -4.35
CA TYR A 175 -15.49 -6.70 -3.85
C TYR A 175 -14.65 -6.58 -2.59
N SER A 176 -14.85 -7.52 -1.67
CA SER A 176 -14.00 -7.58 -0.49
C SER A 176 -12.67 -8.24 -0.82
N ILE A 177 -11.60 -7.45 -0.74
CA ILE A 177 -10.23 -7.88 -0.99
C ILE A 177 -9.37 -7.66 0.27
N PRO A 178 -8.26 -8.40 0.44
CA PRO A 178 -7.34 -8.19 1.54
C PRO A 178 -6.43 -6.96 1.33
N ALA A 179 -5.90 -6.42 2.42
CA ALA A 179 -4.81 -5.46 2.41
C ALA A 179 -3.58 -6.03 3.12
N TYR A 180 -2.41 -5.80 2.53
CA TYR A 180 -1.11 -6.20 3.06
C TYR A 180 -0.18 -4.99 3.03
N PRO A 181 -0.09 -4.21 4.11
CA PRO A 181 0.77 -3.05 4.14
C PRO A 181 2.25 -3.43 3.93
N TYR A 182 2.94 -2.59 3.17
CA TYR A 182 4.39 -2.61 3.02
C TYR A 182 5.03 -1.93 4.21
N SER A 183 5.72 -2.75 4.98
CA SER A 183 6.36 -2.45 6.24
C SER A 183 7.87 -2.49 6.15
N GLY A 184 8.51 -1.69 6.99
CA GLY A 184 9.94 -1.71 7.19
C GLY A 184 10.31 -2.46 8.45
N PHE A 185 11.61 -2.49 8.73
CA PHE A 185 12.15 -2.77 10.07
C PHE A 185 13.32 -1.83 10.37
N GLU A 186 13.53 -0.84 9.50
CA GLU A 186 14.61 0.12 9.44
C GLU A 186 14.03 1.47 9.03
N TYR A 187 14.51 2.56 9.63
CA TYR A 187 13.96 3.89 9.31
C TYR A 187 14.44 4.41 7.95
N LEU A 188 15.75 4.42 7.75
CA LEU A 188 16.37 5.04 6.57
C LEU A 188 17.47 4.13 6.00
N PRO A 189 17.16 2.90 5.57
CA PRO A 189 18.19 1.89 5.24
C PRO A 189 19.15 2.29 4.10
N LYS A 190 18.79 3.31 3.31
CA LYS A 190 19.64 3.85 2.23
C LYS A 190 20.70 4.84 2.71
N THR A 191 20.48 5.52 3.84
CA THR A 191 21.32 6.60 4.38
C THR A 191 21.81 6.33 5.79
N ASP A 192 21.03 5.67 6.63
CA ASP A 192 21.40 5.21 7.97
C ASP A 192 21.10 3.70 8.12
N PRO A 193 21.97 2.83 7.55
CA PRO A 193 21.66 1.43 7.25
C PRO A 193 21.58 0.49 8.47
N LEU A 194 21.84 1.00 9.68
CA LEU A 194 21.85 0.24 10.93
C LEU A 194 20.87 0.82 11.98
N LYS A 195 19.96 1.71 11.56
CA LYS A 195 18.88 2.22 12.42
C LYS A 195 17.61 1.43 12.21
N TYR A 196 17.40 0.52 13.14
CA TYR A 196 16.22 -0.33 13.22
C TYR A 196 15.13 0.29 14.08
N TYR A 197 13.89 -0.14 13.88
CA TYR A 197 12.74 0.35 14.67
C TYR A 197 12.93 0.10 16.18
N SER A 198 12.54 1.08 16.98
CA SER A 198 12.45 0.95 18.43
C SER A 198 11.30 0.03 18.82
N ASP A 199 11.27 -0.44 20.08
CA ASP A 199 10.15 -1.25 20.58
C ASP A 199 8.80 -0.52 20.47
N ASP A 200 8.81 0.80 20.66
CA ASP A 200 7.62 1.63 20.50
C ASP A 200 7.15 1.68 19.05
N ASP A 201 8.08 1.80 18.09
CA ASP A 201 7.73 1.84 16.68
C ASP A 201 7.35 0.47 16.11
N LEU A 202 7.84 -0.63 16.69
CA LEU A 202 7.28 -1.96 16.44
C LEU A 202 5.80 -2.02 16.86
N CYS A 203 5.43 -1.34 17.94
CA CYS A 203 4.02 -1.20 18.32
C CYS A 203 3.25 -0.35 17.30
N ASN A 204 3.78 0.84 17.00
CA ASN A 204 3.13 1.80 16.12
C ASN A 204 2.89 1.26 14.71
N GLU A 205 3.74 0.35 14.23
CA GLU A 205 3.65 -0.20 12.88
C GLU A 205 3.11 -1.64 12.87
N VAL A 206 3.77 -2.59 13.54
CA VAL A 206 3.43 -4.02 13.44
C VAL A 206 2.13 -4.33 14.18
N LYS A 207 2.01 -3.92 15.44
CA LYS A 207 0.79 -4.18 16.22
C LYS A 207 -0.40 -3.39 15.67
N GLN A 208 -0.18 -2.13 15.26
CA GLN A 208 -1.26 -1.29 14.74
C GLN A 208 -1.89 -1.88 13.47
N GLN A 209 -1.11 -2.50 12.57
CA GLN A 209 -1.66 -3.24 11.42
C GLN A 209 -2.64 -4.34 11.86
N ALA A 210 -2.29 -5.09 12.90
CA ALA A 210 -3.16 -6.14 13.44
C ALA A 210 -4.39 -5.55 14.15
N ASP A 211 -4.23 -4.47 14.91
CA ASP A 211 -5.33 -3.74 15.56
C ASP A 211 -6.37 -3.26 14.54
N PHE A 212 -5.93 -2.85 13.35
CA PHE A 212 -6.78 -2.43 12.23
C PHE A 212 -7.38 -3.57 11.42
N GLY A 213 -7.01 -4.81 11.73
CA GLY A 213 -7.43 -5.96 10.94
C GLY A 213 -6.86 -5.93 9.53
N MET A 214 -5.55 -5.75 9.37
CA MET A 214 -4.86 -6.06 8.12
C MET A 214 -4.64 -7.58 8.00
N GLN A 215 -4.58 -8.12 6.77
CA GLN A 215 -4.52 -9.58 6.55
C GLN A 215 -3.10 -10.15 6.67
N GLY A 216 -2.10 -9.28 6.73
CA GLY A 216 -0.70 -9.61 6.93
C GLY A 216 0.16 -8.39 6.67
N THR A 217 1.47 -8.55 6.80
CA THR A 217 2.46 -7.49 6.57
C THR A 217 3.49 -7.95 5.54
N ILE A 218 3.96 -7.05 4.69
CA ILE A 218 5.07 -7.29 3.77
C ILE A 218 6.28 -6.55 4.30
N VAL A 219 7.28 -7.30 4.77
CA VAL A 219 8.52 -6.72 5.29
C VAL A 219 9.52 -6.51 4.14
N TRP A 220 9.84 -5.27 3.85
CA TRP A 220 10.74 -4.91 2.74
C TRP A 220 11.98 -4.14 3.22
N SER A 221 13.12 -4.40 2.56
CA SER A 221 14.32 -3.57 2.70
C SER A 221 15.05 -3.49 1.36
N THR A 222 15.86 -2.44 1.21
CA THR A 222 16.66 -2.22 0.00
C THR A 222 17.84 -3.19 -0.07
N SER A 223 18.17 -3.66 -1.28
CA SER A 223 19.38 -4.44 -1.57
C SER A 223 20.70 -3.65 -1.44
N LYS A 224 20.62 -2.32 -1.30
CA LYS A 224 21.80 -1.46 -1.18
C LYS A 224 22.64 -1.87 0.05
N ASN A 225 23.92 -2.18 -0.20
CA ASN A 225 24.89 -2.62 0.79
C ASN A 225 24.46 -3.85 1.60
N MET A 226 23.67 -4.75 1.01
CA MET A 226 23.12 -5.92 1.72
C MET A 226 24.22 -6.80 2.35
N THR A 227 25.31 -7.08 1.64
CA THR A 227 26.43 -7.88 2.18
C THR A 227 26.99 -7.34 3.50
N PHE A 228 27.07 -6.01 3.66
CA PHE A 228 27.52 -5.38 4.90
C PHE A 228 26.44 -5.43 5.99
N ARG A 229 25.17 -5.25 5.61
CA ARG A 229 24.04 -5.12 6.55
C ARG A 229 23.53 -6.48 7.04
N CYS A 230 23.70 -7.54 6.27
CA CYS A 230 23.21 -8.90 6.57
C CYS A 230 23.40 -9.34 8.02
N PRO A 231 24.62 -9.32 8.63
CA PRO A 231 24.80 -9.79 10.01
C PRO A 231 24.04 -8.93 11.04
N TYR A 232 23.92 -7.62 10.81
CA TYR A 232 23.20 -6.71 11.69
C TYR A 232 21.69 -6.87 11.57
N ILE A 233 21.19 -7.04 10.34
CA ILE A 233 19.79 -7.37 10.06
C ILE A 233 19.46 -8.70 10.75
N ALA A 234 20.27 -9.74 10.54
CA ALA A 234 20.06 -11.05 11.16
C ALA A 234 20.00 -10.96 12.69
N ASN A 235 20.91 -10.18 13.30
CA ASN A 235 20.88 -9.93 14.73
C ASN A 235 19.57 -9.28 15.18
N TYR A 236 19.19 -8.14 14.58
CA TYR A 236 17.97 -7.41 14.94
C TYR A 236 16.70 -8.24 14.73
N ILE A 237 16.62 -9.01 13.64
CA ILE A 237 15.50 -9.92 13.39
C ILE A 237 15.43 -11.00 14.48
N ASN A 238 16.56 -11.62 14.83
CA ASN A 238 16.58 -12.71 15.80
C ASN A 238 16.31 -12.24 17.25
N THR A 239 16.77 -11.05 17.61
CA THR A 239 16.69 -10.57 19.01
C THR A 239 15.49 -9.67 19.29
N THR A 240 14.93 -9.01 18.28
CA THR A 240 13.96 -7.93 18.48
C THR A 240 12.73 -8.09 17.59
N TYR A 241 12.86 -7.92 16.27
CA TYR A 241 11.70 -7.89 15.36
C TYR A 241 10.96 -9.23 15.31
N GLY A 242 11.69 -10.35 15.14
CA GLY A 242 11.12 -11.69 15.04
C GLY A 242 10.34 -12.10 16.30
N PRO A 243 10.93 -12.01 17.51
CA PRO A 243 10.21 -12.24 18.76
C PRO A 243 8.96 -11.35 18.92
N TYR A 244 9.04 -10.06 18.54
CA TYR A 244 7.91 -9.14 18.58
C TYR A 244 6.76 -9.61 17.67
N VAL A 245 7.05 -9.86 16.39
CA VAL A 245 6.07 -10.34 15.40
C VAL A 245 5.44 -11.65 15.85
N SER A 246 6.25 -12.61 16.33
CA SER A 246 5.75 -13.90 16.79
C SER A 246 4.80 -13.76 17.98
N ARG A 247 5.03 -12.81 18.90
CA ARG A 247 4.12 -12.52 20.01
C ARG A 247 2.79 -11.96 19.49
N ILE A 248 2.82 -10.93 18.65
CA ILE A 248 1.61 -10.31 18.10
C ILE A 248 0.81 -11.33 17.29
N GLU A 249 1.45 -12.13 16.44
CA GLU A 249 0.79 -13.17 15.67
C GLU A 249 0.07 -14.19 16.58
N SER A 250 0.74 -14.64 17.65
CA SER A 250 0.16 -15.57 18.62
C SER A 250 -1.05 -14.98 19.35
N GLU A 251 -0.95 -13.72 19.79
CA GLU A 251 -2.04 -13.00 20.47
C GLU A 251 -3.29 -12.90 19.59
N PHE A 252 -3.14 -12.43 18.35
CA PHE A 252 -4.25 -12.29 17.41
C PHE A 252 -4.80 -13.63 16.91
N ARG A 253 -3.94 -14.65 16.75
CA ARG A 253 -4.38 -16.01 16.43
C ARG A 253 -5.23 -16.60 17.55
N ASN A 254 -4.80 -16.47 18.80
CA ASN A 254 -5.56 -16.93 19.96
C ASN A 254 -6.90 -16.19 20.09
N CYS A 255 -6.90 -14.88 19.86
CA CYS A 255 -8.11 -14.09 19.83
C CYS A 255 -9.08 -14.56 18.74
N SER A 256 -8.59 -14.80 17.51
CA SER A 256 -9.39 -15.35 16.41
C SER A 256 -9.99 -16.72 16.78
N MET A 257 -9.21 -17.61 17.37
CA MET A 257 -9.72 -18.92 17.81
C MET A 257 -10.85 -18.80 18.85
N ARG A 258 -10.71 -17.90 19.83
CA ARG A 258 -11.65 -17.74 20.94
C ARG A 258 -12.90 -16.93 20.58
N LYS A 259 -12.74 -15.84 19.82
CA LYS A 259 -13.84 -14.91 19.49
C LYS A 259 -14.48 -15.17 18.13
N CYS A 260 -13.73 -15.73 17.19
CA CYS A 260 -14.16 -15.95 15.82
C CYS A 260 -14.26 -17.42 15.42
N GLY A 261 -14.03 -18.35 16.35
CA GLY A 261 -13.98 -19.79 16.05
C GLY A 261 -12.89 -20.16 15.02
N GLY A 262 -11.84 -19.33 14.90
CA GLY A 262 -10.77 -19.50 13.92
C GLY A 262 -11.13 -19.13 12.48
N GLN A 263 -12.32 -18.57 12.23
CA GLN A 263 -12.76 -18.24 10.87
C GLN A 263 -12.71 -16.74 10.55
N GLY A 264 -12.50 -15.89 11.55
CA GLY A 264 -12.43 -14.42 11.40
C GLY A 264 -11.14 -13.85 11.98
N ARG A 265 -11.07 -12.52 12.07
CA ARG A 265 -9.92 -11.80 12.62
C ARG A 265 -10.37 -10.91 13.77
N CYS A 266 -9.53 -10.77 14.77
CA CYS A 266 -9.78 -9.80 15.83
C CYS A 266 -9.38 -8.41 15.37
N VAL A 267 -10.29 -7.45 15.55
CA VAL A 267 -10.07 -6.03 15.24
C VAL A 267 -10.36 -5.24 16.50
N LEU A 268 -9.57 -4.18 16.71
CA LEU A 268 -9.73 -3.34 17.89
C LEU A 268 -11.02 -2.54 17.78
N LYS A 269 -11.87 -2.58 18.81
CA LYS A 269 -13.21 -1.93 18.79
C LYS A 269 -13.12 -0.41 18.64
N THR A 270 -12.16 0.19 19.34
CA THR A 270 -11.98 1.64 19.39
C THR A 270 -10.56 1.96 18.96
N PRO A 271 -10.37 2.73 17.86
CA PRO A 271 -9.05 3.18 17.45
C PRO A 271 -8.34 3.92 18.58
N GLN A 272 -7.09 3.57 18.84
CA GLN A 272 -6.29 4.20 19.88
C GLN A 272 -5.65 5.49 19.35
N VAL A 273 -5.30 6.39 20.26
CA VAL A 273 -4.53 7.61 19.97
C VAL A 273 -3.02 7.42 20.18
N GLN A 274 -2.62 6.29 20.76
CA GLN A 274 -1.23 5.86 20.94
C GLN A 274 -1.20 4.32 20.96
N CYS A 275 -0.06 3.71 20.66
CA CYS A 275 0.00 2.26 20.67
C CYS A 275 0.00 1.73 22.11
N ASN A 276 -0.92 0.82 22.42
CA ASN A 276 -0.86 0.02 23.64
C ASN A 276 -0.13 -1.29 23.32
N SER A 277 1.06 -1.47 23.88
CA SER A 277 1.88 -2.67 23.70
C SER A 277 1.33 -3.90 24.41
N THR A 278 0.40 -3.71 25.36
CA THR A 278 -0.27 -4.81 26.07
C THR A 278 -1.48 -5.28 25.28
N PHE A 279 -1.57 -6.58 25.05
CA PHE A 279 -2.75 -7.19 24.43
C PHE A 279 -3.79 -7.54 25.49
N ASN A 280 -4.95 -6.89 25.42
CA ASN A 280 -6.12 -7.24 26.21
C ASN A 280 -7.25 -7.69 25.28
N GLU A 281 -7.53 -9.00 25.28
CA GLU A 281 -8.53 -9.63 24.41
C GLU A 281 -9.93 -8.98 24.54
N ALA A 282 -10.28 -8.37 25.69
CA ALA A 282 -11.57 -7.69 25.87
C ALA A 282 -11.77 -6.49 24.94
N ASP A 283 -10.69 -5.85 24.50
CA ASP A 283 -10.71 -4.64 23.66
C ASP A 283 -10.98 -4.95 22.18
N TYR A 284 -10.94 -6.23 21.81
CA TYR A 284 -11.11 -6.70 20.44
C TYR A 284 -12.49 -7.33 20.20
N GLU A 285 -12.97 -7.21 18.98
CA GLU A 285 -14.16 -7.88 18.46
C GLU A 285 -13.85 -8.74 17.25
N CYS A 286 -14.75 -9.67 16.96
CA CYS A 286 -14.60 -10.53 15.80
C CYS A 286 -15.06 -9.81 14.54
N PHE A 287 -14.14 -9.63 13.59
CA PHE A 287 -14.45 -9.29 12.22
C PHE A 287 -14.52 -10.59 11.40
N PRO A 288 -15.73 -11.04 10.98
CA PRO A 288 -15.88 -12.29 10.25
C PRO A 288 -15.13 -12.24 8.92
N PRO A 289 -14.82 -13.41 8.32
CA PRO A 289 -14.28 -13.42 6.98
C PRO A 289 -15.33 -12.79 6.07
N SER A 290 -14.90 -11.92 5.17
CA SER A 290 -15.75 -11.46 4.09
C SER A 290 -16.32 -12.72 3.43
N SER A 291 -17.65 -12.85 3.42
CA SER A 291 -18.30 -13.95 2.72
C SER A 291 -17.69 -14.01 1.33
N THR A 292 -17.21 -15.19 0.94
CA THR A 292 -16.74 -15.46 -0.42
C THR A 292 -17.88 -15.16 -1.38
N ILE A 293 -17.96 -13.90 -1.82
CA ILE A 293 -18.85 -13.43 -2.86
C ILE A 293 -18.08 -13.62 -4.15
N THR A 294 -18.53 -14.62 -4.91
CA THR A 294 -18.35 -14.86 -6.35
C THR A 294 -17.03 -14.39 -6.95
N THR A 295 -16.26 -15.38 -7.39
CA THR A 295 -15.24 -15.25 -8.44
C THR A 295 -15.57 -14.10 -9.40
N LEU A 296 -14.65 -13.14 -9.52
CA LEU A 296 -14.65 -12.21 -10.65
C LEU A 296 -14.91 -13.02 -11.94
N PRO A 297 -15.81 -12.55 -12.84
CA PRO A 297 -16.10 -13.24 -14.09
C PRO A 297 -14.86 -13.42 -14.97
#